data_AF-B0SNR7-F1
#
_entry.id   AF-B0SNR7-F1
#
_cell.length_a   1.000
_cell.length_b   1.000
_cell.length_c   1.000
_cell.angle_alpha   90.00
_cell.angle_beta   90.00
_cell.angle_gamma   90.00
#
_symmetry.space_group_name_H-M   'P 1'
#
loop_
_entity.id
_entity.type
_entity.pdbx_description
1 polymer ?
#
loop_
_entity_poly.entity_id
_entity_poly.type
_entity_poly.pdbx_seq_one_letter_code
_entity_poly.pdbx_strand_id
1 'polypeptide(L)'
;MIYSIMMAHKFLIQIIDKTLILVYLSISLSFLFVSCVTQDADKKADAISNPNPEFEVVAGIEFSQKFLYRPWTDAQSFCLSQNLKLPSREQLLAVYHLQKYFPGDGYENSSYWTNEKNIFVYGGNALNGNDETRSSVRCVK
;
A
#
# COMPACT_ATOMS: atom_id res chain seq x y z
N MET A 1 -7.75 -27.15 64.08
CA MET A 1 -7.40 -27.86 62.83
C MET A 1 -8.25 -27.48 61.61
N ILE A 2 -9.47 -26.95 61.76
CA ILE A 2 -10.38 -26.63 60.62
C ILE A 2 -10.06 -25.30 59.92
N TYR A 3 -9.54 -24.31 60.65
CA TYR A 3 -9.24 -22.96 60.11
C TYR A 3 -8.11 -22.92 59.06
N SER A 4 -7.11 -23.80 59.17
CA SER A 4 -5.98 -23.84 58.22
C SER A 4 -6.39 -24.38 56.84
N ILE A 5 -7.42 -25.24 56.77
CA ILE A 5 -7.92 -25.82 55.52
C ILE A 5 -8.76 -24.79 54.74
N MET A 6 -9.58 -23.98 55.42
CA MET A 6 -10.37 -22.91 54.79
C MET A 6 -9.50 -21.79 54.20
N MET A 7 -8.39 -21.43 54.87
CA MET A 7 -7.43 -20.44 54.34
C MET A 7 -6.70 -20.96 53.11
N ALA A 8 -6.24 -22.22 53.11
CA ALA A 8 -5.58 -22.83 51.97
C ALA A 8 -6.49 -22.91 50.74
N HIS A 9 -7.78 -23.23 50.94
CA HIS A 9 -8.75 -23.34 49.85
C HIS A 9 -9.07 -21.97 49.20
N LYS A 10 -9.16 -20.89 49.98
CA LYS A 10 -9.32 -19.53 49.43
C LYS A 10 -8.08 -19.05 48.68
N PHE A 11 -6.89 -19.41 49.17
CA PHE A 11 -5.63 -19.06 48.52
C PHE A 11 -5.44 -19.80 47.18
N LEU A 12 -5.83 -21.09 47.13
CA LEU A 12 -5.76 -21.89 45.91
C LEU A 12 -6.72 -21.36 44.82
N ILE A 13 -7.95 -20.98 45.20
CA ILE A 13 -8.94 -20.40 44.27
C ILE A 13 -8.45 -19.08 43.70
N GLN A 14 -7.86 -18.20 44.53
CA GLN A 14 -7.32 -16.92 44.06
C GLN A 14 -6.13 -17.06 43.11
N ILE A 15 -5.29 -18.10 43.29
CA ILE A 15 -4.18 -18.38 42.38
C ILE A 15 -4.72 -18.91 41.05
N ILE A 16 -5.71 -19.81 41.08
CA ILE A 16 -6.33 -20.36 39.87
C ILE A 16 -7.04 -19.27 39.06
N ASP A 17 -7.78 -18.37 39.70
CA ASP A 17 -8.46 -17.26 39.00
C ASP A 17 -7.44 -16.33 38.31
N LYS A 18 -6.36 -15.97 38.99
CA LYS A 18 -5.34 -15.07 38.44
C LYS A 18 -4.55 -15.71 37.30
N THR A 19 -4.23 -17.00 37.38
CA THR A 19 -3.54 -17.71 36.30
C THR A 19 -4.46 -17.96 35.11
N LEU A 20 -5.74 -18.27 35.35
CA LEU A 20 -6.73 -18.44 34.27
C LEU A 20 -6.93 -17.12 33.51
N ILE A 21 -7.06 -15.99 34.22
CA ILE A 21 -7.18 -14.65 33.61
C ILE A 21 -5.94 -14.30 32.78
N LEU A 22 -4.73 -14.58 33.28
CA LEU A 22 -3.48 -14.35 32.53
C LEU A 22 -3.41 -15.19 31.25
N VAL A 23 -3.83 -16.46 31.32
CA VAL A 23 -3.88 -17.34 30.14
C VAL A 23 -4.91 -16.83 29.14
N TYR A 24 -6.11 -16.45 29.56
CA TYR A 24 -7.14 -15.87 28.68
C TYR A 24 -6.69 -14.57 28.02
N LEU A 25 -6.01 -13.68 28.76
CA LEU A 25 -5.42 -12.45 28.20
C LEU A 25 -4.36 -12.76 27.15
N SER A 26 -3.47 -13.74 27.40
CA SER A 26 -2.42 -14.12 26.45
C SER A 26 -2.97 -14.74 25.16
N ILE A 27 -4.01 -15.57 25.26
CA ILE A 27 -4.69 -16.18 24.12
C ILE A 27 -5.45 -15.10 23.32
N SER A 28 -6.15 -14.19 24.00
CA SER A 28 -6.87 -13.08 23.35
C SER A 28 -5.93 -12.12 22.62
N LEU A 29 -4.76 -11.83 23.22
CA LEU A 29 -3.72 -11.04 22.56
C LEU A 29 -3.19 -11.75 21.31
N SER A 30 -3.00 -13.07 21.39
CA SER A 30 -2.53 -13.88 20.25
C SER A 30 -3.55 -13.90 19.09
N PHE A 31 -4.86 -13.95 19.36
CA PHE A 31 -5.90 -13.85 18.33
C PHE A 31 -5.99 -12.45 17.69
N LEU A 32 -5.71 -11.38 18.45
CA LEU A 32 -5.58 -10.03 17.91
C LEU A 32 -4.36 -9.88 16.99
N PHE A 33 -3.22 -10.49 17.35
CA PHE A 33 -2.04 -10.51 16.47
C PHE A 33 -2.28 -11.32 15.19
N VAL A 34 -2.97 -12.46 15.25
CA VAL A 34 -3.32 -13.24 14.05
C VAL A 34 -4.28 -12.46 13.14
N SER A 35 -5.27 -11.74 13.70
CA SER A 35 -6.21 -10.93 12.91
C SER A 35 -5.55 -9.70 12.26
N CYS A 36 -4.48 -9.17 12.86
CA CYS A 36 -3.73 -8.06 12.28
C CYS A 36 -2.78 -8.52 11.16
N VAL A 37 -2.24 -9.75 11.25
CA VAL A 37 -1.31 -10.30 10.24
C VAL A 37 -2.04 -10.86 9.01
N THR A 38 -3.30 -11.30 9.14
CA THR A 38 -4.08 -11.77 7.98
C THR A 38 -4.69 -10.64 7.13
N GLN A 39 -4.84 -9.42 7.66
CA GLN A 39 -5.36 -8.29 6.86
C GLN A 39 -4.37 -7.76 5.80
N ASP A 40 -3.08 -8.06 5.91
CA ASP A 40 -2.09 -7.71 4.88
C ASP A 40 -1.84 -8.84 3.87
N ALA A 41 -2.28 -10.08 4.15
CA ALA A 41 -2.10 -11.22 3.25
C ALA A 41 -3.24 -11.40 2.23
N ASP A 42 -4.47 -11.03 2.58
CA ASP A 42 -5.63 -11.19 1.67
C ASP A 42 -5.79 -10.07 0.63
N LYS A 43 -5.00 -9.00 0.70
CA LYS A 43 -4.96 -8.00 -0.39
C LYS A 43 -4.02 -8.39 -1.54
N LYS A 44 -3.35 -9.56 -1.47
CA LYS A 44 -2.34 -9.97 -2.44
C LYS A 44 -2.71 -11.18 -3.32
N ALA A 45 -3.98 -11.60 -3.33
CA ALA A 45 -4.44 -12.71 -4.15
C ALA A 45 -5.78 -12.44 -4.83
N ASP A 46 -5.95 -11.26 -5.45
CA ASP A 46 -6.97 -11.05 -6.50
C ASP A 46 -6.47 -9.98 -7.48
N ALA A 47 -5.49 -10.36 -8.29
CA ALA A 47 -5.08 -9.61 -9.48
C ALA A 47 -4.93 -10.57 -10.67
N ILE A 48 -5.93 -11.42 -10.89
CA ILE A 48 -6.21 -12.03 -12.20
C ILE A 48 -7.71 -11.84 -12.50
N SER A 49 -8.16 -10.60 -12.39
CA SER A 49 -9.24 -10.12 -13.25
C SER A 49 -8.65 -8.90 -13.95
N ASN A 50 -8.74 -8.89 -15.28
CA ASN A 50 -8.15 -7.84 -16.12
C ASN A 50 -8.64 -6.47 -15.61
N PRO A 51 -7.80 -5.69 -14.90
CA PRO A 51 -8.29 -4.52 -14.20
C PRO A 51 -8.45 -3.46 -15.27
N ASN A 52 -9.69 -3.21 -15.71
CA ASN A 52 -9.96 -1.97 -16.42
C ASN A 52 -9.50 -0.84 -15.49
N PRO A 53 -8.47 -0.06 -15.86
CA PRO A 53 -7.91 0.93 -14.95
C PRO A 53 -8.97 1.98 -14.64
N GLU A 54 -9.20 2.24 -13.36
CA GLU A 54 -10.00 3.39 -12.94
C GLU A 54 -9.23 4.68 -13.26
N PHE A 55 -9.94 5.69 -13.76
CA PHE A 55 -9.35 6.95 -14.22
C PHE A 55 -9.75 8.13 -13.35
N GLU A 56 -8.81 9.05 -13.19
CA GLU A 56 -8.97 10.32 -12.50
C GLU A 56 -8.56 11.46 -13.43
N VAL A 57 -9.35 12.55 -13.45
CA VAL A 57 -9.02 13.75 -14.22
C VAL A 57 -8.15 14.68 -13.38
N VAL A 58 -6.91 14.89 -13.80
CA VAL A 58 -5.97 15.82 -13.16
C VAL A 58 -5.34 16.72 -14.22
N ALA A 59 -5.34 18.04 -13.99
CA ALA A 59 -4.87 19.02 -14.98
C ALA A 59 -5.54 18.87 -16.37
N GLY A 60 -6.81 18.46 -16.41
CA GLY A 60 -7.57 18.24 -17.65
C GLY A 60 -7.18 16.96 -18.41
N ILE A 61 -6.42 16.06 -17.79
CA ILE A 61 -5.94 14.81 -18.39
C ILE A 61 -6.46 13.63 -17.55
N GLU A 62 -6.95 12.59 -18.22
CA GLU A 62 -7.39 11.35 -17.58
C GLU A 62 -6.19 10.43 -17.32
N PHE A 63 -5.80 10.32 -16.05
CA PHE A 63 -4.76 9.42 -15.57
C PHE A 63 -5.37 8.17 -14.96
N SER A 64 -4.75 7.02 -15.18
CA SER A 64 -5.08 5.82 -14.42
C SER A 64 -4.71 5.99 -12.94
N GLN A 65 -5.22 5.06 -12.12
CA GLN A 65 -4.64 4.78 -10.82
C GLN A 65 -3.13 4.49 -10.90
N LYS A 66 -2.47 4.63 -9.76
CA LYS A 66 -1.04 4.34 -9.58
C LYS A 66 -0.80 2.83 -9.59
N PHE A 67 0.11 2.37 -10.44
CA PHE A 67 0.59 0.98 -10.43
C PHE A 67 2.11 0.93 -10.19
N LEU A 68 2.58 -0.18 -9.62
CA LEU A 68 3.97 -0.39 -9.23
C LEU A 68 4.77 -1.16 -10.31
N TYR A 69 4.75 -0.66 -11.55
CA TYR A 69 5.62 -1.18 -12.61
C TYR A 69 6.88 -0.32 -12.69
N ARG A 70 8.00 -0.89 -12.22
CA ARG A 70 9.23 -0.16 -11.93
C ARG A 70 10.13 0.02 -13.16
N PRO A 71 10.55 -1.02 -13.89
CA PRO A 71 11.24 -0.82 -15.16
C PRO A 71 10.40 -0.01 -16.14
N TRP A 72 11.04 0.94 -16.84
CA TRP A 72 10.36 1.72 -17.87
C TRP A 72 9.74 0.82 -18.94
N THR A 73 10.43 -0.27 -19.30
CA THR A 73 9.94 -1.27 -20.26
C THR A 73 8.66 -1.95 -19.80
N ASP A 74 8.54 -2.25 -18.51
CA ASP A 74 7.39 -2.90 -17.93
C ASP A 74 6.22 -1.93 -17.82
N ALA A 75 6.50 -0.68 -17.42
CA ALA A 75 5.52 0.39 -17.39
C ALA A 75 4.93 0.68 -18.78
N GLN A 76 5.80 0.78 -19.80
CA GLN A 76 5.40 0.96 -21.19
C GLN A 76 4.55 -0.21 -21.68
N SER A 77 5.00 -1.45 -21.43
CA SER A 77 4.28 -2.66 -21.85
C SER A 77 2.93 -2.78 -21.16
N PHE A 78 2.84 -2.43 -19.87
CA PHE A 78 1.59 -2.40 -19.12
C PHE A 78 0.59 -1.42 -19.74
N CYS A 79 0.96 -0.16 -19.96
CA CYS A 79 0.01 0.80 -20.55
C CYS A 79 -0.45 0.35 -21.95
N LEU A 80 0.46 -0.17 -22.78
CA LEU A 80 0.11 -0.68 -24.10
C LEU A 80 -0.84 -1.89 -24.04
N SER A 81 -0.67 -2.79 -23.07
CA SER A 81 -1.58 -3.93 -22.86
C SER A 81 -3.00 -3.51 -22.52
N GLN A 82 -3.17 -2.31 -21.97
CA GLN A 82 -4.45 -1.70 -21.62
C GLN A 82 -5.00 -0.80 -22.74
N ASN A 83 -4.34 -0.77 -23.91
CA ASN A 83 -4.63 0.16 -25.01
C ASN A 83 -4.52 1.64 -24.59
N LEU A 84 -3.55 1.94 -23.72
CA LEU A 84 -3.22 3.26 -23.20
C LEU A 84 -1.75 3.59 -23.51
N LYS A 85 -1.33 4.80 -23.14
CA LYS A 85 0.06 5.27 -23.28
C LYS A 85 0.62 5.79 -21.97
N LEU A 86 1.95 5.79 -21.86
CA LEU A 86 2.62 6.56 -20.81
C LEU A 86 2.39 8.07 -21.05
N PRO A 87 2.28 8.87 -19.98
CA PRO A 87 2.08 10.30 -20.09
C PRO A 87 3.34 10.99 -20.62
N SER A 88 3.16 12.13 -21.27
CA SER A 88 4.28 12.99 -21.63
C SER A 88 4.89 13.65 -20.39
N ARG A 89 6.13 14.12 -20.53
CA ARG A 89 6.79 14.93 -19.51
C ARG A 89 5.95 16.14 -19.12
N GLU A 90 5.41 16.85 -20.10
CA GLU A 90 4.60 18.06 -19.91
C GLU A 90 3.30 17.75 -19.16
N GLN A 91 2.67 16.61 -19.47
CA GLN A 91 1.45 16.16 -18.78
C GLN A 91 1.70 15.93 -17.29
N LEU A 92 2.80 15.25 -16.95
CA LEU A 92 3.16 15.03 -15.54
C LEU A 92 3.55 16.36 -14.86
N LEU A 93 4.38 17.19 -15.50
CA LEU A 93 4.78 18.48 -14.94
C LEU A 93 3.57 19.40 -14.70
N ALA A 94 2.59 19.42 -15.60
CA ALA A 94 1.35 20.17 -15.44
C ALA A 94 0.58 19.77 -14.18
N VAL A 95 0.56 18.47 -13.84
CA VAL A 95 0.00 18.00 -12.57
C VAL A 95 0.74 18.65 -11.41
N TYR A 96 2.07 18.51 -11.33
CA TYR A 96 2.88 19.08 -10.24
C TYR A 96 2.80 20.60 -10.13
N HIS A 97 2.62 21.32 -11.24
CA HIS A 97 2.39 22.76 -11.27
C HIS A 97 1.02 23.16 -10.71
N LEU A 98 -0.02 22.37 -11.01
CA LEU A 98 -1.38 22.62 -10.55
C LEU A 98 -1.57 22.19 -9.08
N GLN A 99 -1.03 21.03 -8.73
CA GLN A 99 -1.10 20.40 -7.42
C GLN A 99 0.18 19.62 -7.19
N LYS A 100 0.86 19.86 -6.07
CA LYS A 100 2.21 19.32 -5.81
C LYS A 100 2.33 17.78 -5.79
N TYR A 101 1.23 17.05 -5.89
CA TYR A 101 1.15 15.59 -5.88
C TYR A 101 -0.08 15.10 -6.65
N PHE A 102 -0.07 13.83 -7.07
CA PHE A 102 -1.27 13.17 -7.58
C PHE A 102 -2.22 12.82 -6.43
N PRO A 103 -3.54 12.87 -6.63
CA PRO A 103 -4.47 12.48 -5.60
C PRO A 103 -4.28 11.00 -5.23
N GLY A 104 -4.40 10.70 -3.94
CA GLY A 104 -4.16 9.37 -3.38
C GLY A 104 -2.68 9.01 -3.09
N ASP A 105 -1.71 9.84 -3.48
CA ASP A 105 -0.30 9.54 -3.27
C ASP A 105 0.22 9.80 -1.85
N GLY A 106 -0.50 10.60 -1.06
CA GLY A 106 -0.17 10.94 0.33
C GLY A 106 1.07 11.83 0.52
N TYR A 107 1.94 11.99 -0.50
CA TYR A 107 3.23 12.69 -0.38
C TYR A 107 3.65 13.41 -1.67
N GLU A 108 4.39 14.53 -1.53
CA GLU A 108 4.97 15.32 -2.64
C GLU A 108 6.08 14.58 -3.42
N ASN A 109 6.55 13.45 -2.90
CA ASN A 109 7.72 12.70 -3.39
C ASN A 109 7.36 11.50 -4.29
N SER A 110 6.19 11.50 -4.91
CA SER A 110 5.89 10.48 -5.91
C SER A 110 6.74 10.67 -7.17
N SER A 111 7.04 9.55 -7.83
CA SER A 111 7.83 9.48 -9.05
C SER A 111 7.06 8.73 -10.12
N TYR A 112 6.99 9.27 -11.34
CA TYR A 112 6.18 8.73 -12.43
C TYR A 112 6.94 8.67 -13.76
N TRP A 113 6.84 7.53 -14.46
CA TRP A 113 7.42 7.37 -15.79
C TRP A 113 6.75 8.23 -16.84
N THR A 114 7.57 8.79 -17.74
CA THR A 114 7.11 9.45 -18.96
C THR A 114 7.17 8.49 -20.15
N ASN A 115 6.56 8.88 -21.28
CA ASN A 115 6.70 8.20 -22.57
C ASN A 115 8.12 8.27 -23.16
N GLU A 116 8.99 9.11 -22.62
CA GLU A 116 10.40 9.16 -23.00
C GLU A 116 11.18 8.10 -22.23
N LYS A 117 12.00 7.33 -22.95
CA LYS A 117 12.76 6.23 -22.37
C LYS A 117 13.68 6.72 -21.27
N ASN A 118 13.59 6.09 -20.11
CA ASN A 118 14.40 6.37 -18.91
C ASN A 118 14.19 7.78 -18.32
N ILE A 119 13.11 8.47 -18.69
CA ILE A 119 12.76 9.78 -18.12
C ILE A 119 11.55 9.64 -17.23
N PHE A 120 11.65 10.17 -16.01
CA PHE A 120 10.57 10.20 -15.03
C PHE A 120 10.44 11.59 -14.42
N VAL A 121 9.27 11.89 -13.85
CA VAL A 121 9.03 13.13 -13.10
C VAL A 121 8.93 12.80 -11.62
N TYR A 122 9.73 13.48 -10.80
CA TYR A 122 9.74 13.38 -9.34
C TYR A 122 9.63 14.77 -8.72
N GLY A 123 8.60 14.98 -7.91
CA GLY A 123 8.37 16.26 -7.23
C GLY A 123 8.40 17.46 -8.18
N GLY A 124 7.82 17.34 -9.38
CA GLY A 124 7.80 18.39 -10.40
C GLY A 124 9.11 18.58 -11.18
N ASN A 125 10.08 17.67 -11.07
CA ASN A 125 11.33 17.72 -11.84
C ASN A 125 11.45 16.51 -12.75
N ALA A 126 11.74 16.75 -14.02
CA ALA A 126 12.08 15.67 -14.96
C ALA A 126 13.53 15.23 -14.75
N LEU A 127 13.72 13.95 -14.49
CA LEU A 127 15.01 13.34 -14.20
C LEU A 127 15.28 12.19 -15.18
N ASN A 128 16.55 12.02 -15.53
CA ASN A 128 17.02 10.85 -16.25
C ASN A 128 17.46 9.80 -15.23
N GLY A 129 16.79 8.64 -15.26
CA GLY A 129 17.02 7.54 -14.35
C GLY A 129 17.50 6.30 -15.06
N ASN A 130 18.72 5.87 -14.72
CA ASN A 130 19.08 4.46 -14.87
C ASN A 130 18.56 3.61 -13.70
N ASP A 131 18.15 4.26 -12.59
CA ASP A 131 17.58 3.60 -11.42
C ASP A 131 16.07 3.41 -11.61
N GLU A 132 15.74 2.33 -12.32
CA GLU A 132 14.39 1.89 -12.64
C GLU A 132 13.53 1.61 -11.40
N THR A 133 14.09 1.62 -10.19
CA THR A 133 13.41 1.05 -9.02
C THR A 133 12.48 2.01 -8.29
N ARG A 134 12.48 3.31 -8.62
CA ARG A 134 11.82 4.35 -7.80
C ARG A 134 10.53 4.93 -8.39
N SER A 135 10.27 4.68 -9.67
CA SER A 135 9.15 5.29 -10.39
C SER A 135 7.98 4.34 -10.52
N SER A 136 6.78 4.86 -10.29
CA SER A 136 5.50 4.19 -10.52
C SER A 136 4.97 4.52 -11.92
N VAL A 137 3.89 3.86 -12.32
CA VAL A 137 3.21 4.14 -13.59
C VAL A 137 1.80 4.66 -13.35
N ARG A 138 1.42 5.66 -14.14
CA ARG A 138 0.04 6.06 -14.41
C ARG A 138 -0.08 6.18 -15.92
N CYS A 139 -1.09 5.55 -16.51
CA CYS A 139 -1.33 5.59 -17.95
C CYS A 139 -2.32 6.71 -18.29
N VAL A 140 -2.31 7.18 -19.53
CA VAL A 140 -3.27 8.17 -20.05
C VAL A 140 -3.93 7.66 -21.33
N LYS A 141 -5.13 8.17 -21.63
CA LYS A 141 -5.83 7.90 -22.90
C LYS A 141 -5.23 8.74 -24.04
#